data_AF-A0A142XCI0-F1
#
_entry.id   AF-A0A142XCI0-F1
#
_cell.length_a   1.000
_cell.length_b   1.000
_cell.length_c   1.000
_cell.angle_alpha   90.00
_cell.angle_beta   90.00
_cell.angle_gamma   90.00
#
_symmetry.space_group_name_H-M   'P 1'
#
loop_
_entity.id
_entity.type
_entity.pdbx_description
1 polymer ?
#
loop_
_entity_poly.entity_id
_entity_poly.type
_entity_poly.pdbx_seq_one_letter_code
_entity_poly.pdbx_strand_id
1 'polypeptide(L)'
;MTVQVTRLSGDEWQEWATQLLTQRYGPTEYQKVPDNQKGDAGIEGFSRCGHAYQCYGCQEPIGSKARYEAQRDKLTEDIGKFINNKAKLTPIFGTLRVTRWVLFVPFFDSKDLVSHAAKKTTEVVGENLAYVEQGFQVVICDEDQFRAERDILLHARDESLKLSCTDATPNQIQNWSDGNDEMVRKLDDKLRRLNTLKTPDARNVFRENILRWYLEGQELLAYLRNYPQTHEKVIAAKAHREKGLTVASLTHEGTAAELLNCTLRELKDDLRSTAKELSAASAESLTREAVSDWLLRCPLDFPR
;
A
#
# COMPACT_ATOMS: atom_id res chain seq x y z
N MET A 1 17.14 24.92 6.56
CA MET A 1 17.32 23.74 5.68
C MET A 1 15.96 23.40 5.11
N THR A 2 15.69 23.79 3.87
CA THR A 2 14.46 23.44 3.17
C THR A 2 14.52 21.94 2.85
N VAL A 3 13.61 21.17 3.44
CA VAL A 3 13.45 19.75 3.13
C VAL A 3 13.15 19.64 1.64
N GLN A 4 14.07 19.07 0.87
CA GLN A 4 13.85 18.76 -0.53
C GLN A 4 12.86 17.59 -0.59
N VAL A 5 11.61 17.90 -0.91
CA VAL A 5 10.60 16.88 -1.18
C VAL A 5 10.89 16.31 -2.56
N THR A 6 11.44 15.10 -2.60
CA THR A 6 11.50 14.31 -3.84
C THR A 6 10.07 14.09 -4.31
N ARG A 7 9.73 14.57 -5.51
CA ARG A 7 8.42 14.37 -6.11
C ARG A 7 8.48 13.23 -7.10
N LEU A 8 7.36 12.51 -7.25
CA LEU A 8 7.22 11.48 -8.27
C LEU A 8 7.48 12.07 -9.66
N SER A 9 8.18 11.32 -10.51
CA SER A 9 8.57 11.74 -11.85
C SER A 9 8.45 10.59 -12.84
N GLY A 10 8.38 10.90 -14.14
CA GLY A 10 8.25 9.88 -15.18
C GLY A 10 7.10 8.89 -14.92
N ASP A 11 7.41 7.60 -15.04
CA ASP A 11 6.47 6.49 -14.88
C ASP A 11 5.82 6.45 -13.49
N GLU A 12 6.57 6.78 -12.42
CA GLU A 12 6.03 6.79 -11.06
C GLU A 12 4.90 7.82 -10.90
N TRP A 13 5.07 9.00 -11.52
CA TRP A 13 4.00 10.00 -11.55
C TRP A 13 2.82 9.53 -12.39
N GLN A 14 3.07 8.92 -13.55
CA GLN A 14 2.01 8.44 -14.44
C GLN A 14 1.15 7.36 -13.76
N GLU A 15 1.77 6.41 -13.04
CA GLU A 15 1.05 5.40 -12.27
C GLU A 15 0.21 6.02 -11.16
N TRP A 16 0.77 6.99 -10.42
CA TRP A 16 0.07 7.67 -9.35
C TRP A 16 -1.09 8.54 -9.86
N ALA A 17 -0.84 9.33 -10.90
CA ALA A 17 -1.85 10.14 -11.57
C ALA A 17 -3.00 9.29 -12.10
N THR A 18 -2.71 8.11 -12.65
CA THR A 18 -3.73 7.15 -13.09
C THR A 18 -4.61 6.68 -11.92
N GLN A 19 -4.03 6.44 -10.74
CA GLN A 19 -4.80 6.08 -9.54
C GLN A 19 -5.69 7.23 -9.09
N LEU A 20 -5.17 8.46 -9.03
CA LEU A 20 -5.94 9.66 -8.68
C LEU A 20 -7.13 9.88 -9.62
N LEU A 21 -6.91 9.72 -10.94
CA LEU A 21 -7.95 9.86 -11.95
C LEU A 21 -8.99 8.74 -11.85
N THR A 22 -8.56 7.50 -11.62
CA THR A 22 -9.47 6.37 -11.42
C THR A 22 -10.31 6.56 -10.15
N GLN A 23 -9.73 7.09 -9.08
CA GLN A 23 -10.46 7.40 -7.85
C GLN A 23 -11.47 8.54 -8.05
N ARG A 24 -11.12 9.57 -8.84
CA ARG A 24 -12.01 10.71 -9.14
C ARG A 24 -13.24 10.31 -9.94
N TYR A 25 -13.03 9.55 -11.01
CA TYR A 25 -14.07 9.26 -12.00
C TYR A 25 -14.75 7.91 -11.76
N GLY A 26 -14.05 6.96 -11.16
CA GLY A 26 -14.48 5.58 -11.02
C GLY A 26 -14.02 4.68 -12.18
N PRO A 27 -14.07 3.36 -11.99
CA PRO A 27 -13.49 2.38 -12.92
C PRO A 27 -14.20 2.27 -14.27
N THR A 28 -15.43 2.79 -14.40
CA THR A 28 -16.21 2.77 -15.66
C THR A 28 -16.13 4.07 -16.43
N GLU A 29 -15.82 5.17 -15.74
CA GLU A 29 -15.86 6.51 -16.32
C GLU A 29 -14.48 7.02 -16.74
N TYR A 30 -13.39 6.48 -16.20
CA TYR A 30 -12.03 6.76 -16.67
C TYR A 30 -11.44 5.57 -17.42
N GLN A 31 -10.98 5.81 -18.64
CA GLN A 31 -10.38 4.81 -19.51
C GLN A 31 -8.90 5.14 -19.72
N LYS A 32 -8.01 4.29 -19.20
CA LYS A 32 -6.58 4.32 -19.54
C LYS A 32 -6.41 3.95 -21.02
N VAL A 33 -5.47 4.62 -21.68
CA VAL A 33 -4.98 4.29 -23.03
C VAL A 33 -3.64 3.57 -22.89
N PRO A 34 -3.56 2.25 -23.09
CA PRO A 34 -2.30 1.52 -23.01
C PRO A 34 -1.34 1.92 -24.13
N ASP A 35 -0.07 2.11 -23.79
CA ASP A 35 1.04 2.53 -24.66
C ASP A 35 1.81 1.36 -25.31
N ASN A 36 1.64 0.15 -24.76
CA ASN A 36 2.30 -1.10 -25.18
C ASN A 36 2.18 -1.49 -26.67
N GLN A 37 1.25 -0.90 -27.43
CA GLN A 37 1.03 -1.25 -28.85
C GLN A 37 1.03 -0.04 -29.81
N LYS A 38 2.07 0.81 -29.72
CA LYS A 38 2.44 1.93 -30.64
C LYS A 38 2.42 3.33 -30.00
N GLY A 39 2.69 3.42 -28.70
CA GLY A 39 2.86 4.67 -27.96
C GLY A 39 1.53 5.33 -27.58
N ASP A 40 1.59 6.23 -26.61
CA ASP A 40 0.47 7.07 -26.20
C ASP A 40 0.22 8.11 -27.32
N ALA A 41 -0.99 8.20 -27.85
CA ALA A 41 -1.30 9.12 -28.95
C ALA A 41 -1.34 10.61 -28.50
N GLY A 42 -0.54 10.97 -27.50
CA GLY A 42 -0.55 12.25 -26.80
C GLY A 42 -1.44 12.28 -25.57
N ILE A 43 -1.98 11.15 -25.11
CA ILE A 43 -2.83 11.02 -23.91
C ILE A 43 -2.59 9.68 -23.21
N GLU A 44 -2.64 9.71 -21.87
CA GLU A 44 -2.54 8.54 -20.99
C GLU A 44 -3.91 7.92 -20.69
N GLY A 45 -4.97 8.72 -20.79
CA GLY A 45 -6.33 8.26 -20.55
C GLY A 45 -7.35 9.37 -20.76
N PHE A 46 -8.63 9.03 -20.69
CA PHE A 46 -9.72 9.98 -20.84
C PHE A 46 -10.93 9.59 -20.01
N SER A 47 -11.73 10.59 -19.63
CA SER A 47 -13.00 10.39 -18.93
C SER A 47 -14.19 10.42 -19.88
N ARG A 48 -15.29 9.76 -19.51
CA ARG A 48 -16.57 9.78 -20.24
C ARG A 48 -17.24 11.16 -20.27
N CYS A 49 -16.84 12.08 -19.40
CA CYS A 49 -17.28 13.48 -19.45
C CYS A 49 -16.44 14.37 -20.41
N GLY A 50 -15.53 13.78 -21.18
CA GLY A 50 -14.81 14.47 -22.25
C GLY A 50 -13.51 15.13 -21.82
N HIS A 51 -12.89 14.69 -20.72
CA HIS A 51 -11.55 15.15 -20.33
C HIS A 51 -10.49 14.14 -20.76
N ALA A 52 -9.57 14.55 -21.62
CA ALA A 52 -8.40 13.77 -22.00
C ALA A 52 -7.19 14.22 -21.19
N TYR A 53 -6.42 13.26 -20.67
CA TYR A 53 -5.32 13.50 -19.73
C TYR A 53 -3.98 13.07 -20.33
N GLN A 54 -2.97 13.91 -20.13
CA GLN A 54 -1.57 13.59 -20.37
C GLN A 54 -0.80 13.83 -19.06
N CYS A 55 -0.12 12.80 -18.56
CA CYS A 55 0.56 12.86 -17.26
C CYS A 55 2.04 13.17 -17.46
N TYR A 56 2.56 14.16 -16.75
CA TYR A 56 3.97 14.52 -16.85
C TYR A 56 4.59 14.94 -15.52
N GLY A 57 5.56 14.16 -15.04
CA GLY A 57 6.36 14.48 -13.86
C GLY A 57 7.80 14.80 -14.24
N CYS A 58 8.22 16.06 -14.11
CA CYS A 58 9.61 16.48 -14.30
C CYS A 58 10.53 15.80 -13.26
N GLN A 59 11.78 15.55 -13.64
CA GLN A 59 12.82 15.17 -12.69
C GLN A 59 13.12 16.38 -11.77
N GLU A 60 12.90 16.21 -10.46
CA GLU A 60 13.13 17.23 -9.43
C GLU A 60 14.37 16.85 -8.60
N PRO A 61 15.09 17.81 -7.99
CA PRO A 61 14.76 19.24 -7.89
C PRO A 61 15.26 20.07 -9.09
N ILE A 62 14.39 20.94 -9.62
CA ILE A 62 14.72 21.93 -10.66
C ILE A 62 14.17 23.32 -10.33
N GLY A 63 14.76 24.37 -10.92
CA GLY A 63 14.27 25.75 -10.77
C GLY A 63 12.96 26.00 -11.54
N SER A 64 12.18 27.00 -11.12
CA SER A 64 10.89 27.35 -11.74
C SER A 64 10.97 27.56 -13.26
N LYS A 65 12.03 28.22 -13.75
CA LYS A 65 12.25 28.40 -15.19
C LYS A 65 12.42 27.06 -15.93
N ALA A 66 13.29 26.19 -15.42
CA ALA A 66 13.54 24.89 -16.03
C ALA A 66 12.29 23.99 -16.00
N ARG A 67 11.52 24.04 -14.91
CA ARG A 67 10.24 23.34 -14.80
C ARG A 67 9.23 23.83 -15.82
N TYR A 68 9.08 25.15 -15.93
CA TYR A 68 8.22 25.75 -16.94
C TYR A 68 8.62 25.32 -18.35
N GLU A 69 9.90 25.38 -18.70
CA GLU A 69 10.41 24.97 -20.01
C GLU A 69 10.09 23.50 -20.29
N ALA A 70 10.38 22.60 -19.35
CA ALA A 70 10.09 21.18 -19.45
C ALA A 70 8.58 20.89 -19.64
N GLN A 71 7.72 21.52 -18.82
CA GLN A 71 6.27 21.36 -18.90
C GLN A 71 5.69 21.96 -20.18
N ARG A 72 6.19 23.12 -20.61
CA ARG A 72 5.81 23.78 -21.86
C ARG A 72 6.16 22.93 -23.08
N ASP A 73 7.35 22.35 -23.08
CA ASP A 73 7.84 21.53 -24.20
C ASP A 73 7.03 20.25 -24.29
N LYS A 74 6.81 19.56 -23.17
CA LYS A 74 5.92 18.40 -23.10
C LYS A 74 4.50 18.72 -23.57
N LEU A 75 3.91 19.82 -23.08
CA LEU A 75 2.59 20.26 -23.53
C LEU A 75 2.54 20.47 -25.04
N THR A 76 3.58 21.07 -25.61
CA THR A 76 3.67 21.36 -27.04
C THR A 76 3.76 20.09 -27.87
N GLU A 77 4.64 19.18 -27.46
CA GLU A 77 4.87 17.90 -28.13
C GLU A 77 3.60 17.04 -28.12
N ASP A 78 2.95 16.90 -26.96
CA ASP A 78 1.81 16.00 -26.82
C ASP A 78 0.51 16.58 -27.41
N ILE A 79 0.34 17.91 -27.44
CA ILE A 79 -0.71 18.54 -28.26
C ILE A 79 -0.44 18.28 -29.75
N GLY A 80 0.81 18.36 -30.19
CA GLY A 80 1.20 17.98 -31.54
C GLY A 80 0.83 16.53 -31.85
N LYS A 81 1.06 15.59 -30.92
CA LYS A 81 0.62 14.19 -31.06
C LYS A 81 -0.91 14.08 -31.09
N PHE A 82 -1.61 14.81 -30.23
CA PHE A 82 -3.07 14.83 -30.16
C PHE A 82 -3.71 15.31 -31.47
N ILE A 83 -3.07 16.26 -32.14
CA ILE A 83 -3.47 16.74 -33.46
C ILE A 83 -3.06 15.77 -34.56
N ASN A 84 -1.83 15.26 -34.57
CA ASN A 84 -1.32 14.47 -35.70
C ASN A 84 -1.82 13.02 -35.72
N ASN A 85 -2.23 12.47 -34.58
CA ASN A 85 -2.73 11.09 -34.47
C ASN A 85 -4.26 10.96 -34.67
N LYS A 86 -4.90 11.83 -35.46
CA LYS A 86 -6.37 11.86 -35.66
C LYS A 86 -6.97 10.48 -35.98
N ALA A 87 -6.30 9.73 -36.85
CA ALA A 87 -6.74 8.40 -37.29
C ALA A 87 -6.69 7.35 -36.17
N LYS A 88 -5.77 7.50 -35.19
CA LYS A 88 -5.67 6.61 -34.03
C LYS A 88 -6.68 7.01 -32.94
N LEU A 89 -6.84 8.32 -32.71
CA LEU A 89 -7.67 8.84 -31.63
C LEU A 89 -9.18 8.76 -31.91
N THR A 90 -9.59 8.94 -33.17
CA THR A 90 -11.01 8.84 -33.57
C THR A 90 -11.66 7.53 -33.11
N PRO A 91 -11.12 6.33 -33.39
CA PRO A 91 -11.73 5.09 -32.92
C PRO A 91 -11.61 4.88 -31.40
N ILE A 92 -10.61 5.45 -30.74
CA ILE A 92 -10.45 5.36 -29.28
C ILE A 92 -11.56 6.13 -28.57
N PHE A 93 -11.86 7.35 -29.03
CA PHE A 93 -12.93 8.17 -28.46
C PHE A 93 -14.32 7.72 -28.92
N GLY A 94 -14.43 7.14 -30.12
CA GLY A 94 -15.70 6.72 -30.68
C GLY A 94 -16.64 7.92 -30.86
N THR A 95 -17.75 7.93 -30.12
CA THR A 95 -18.73 9.03 -30.14
C THR A 95 -18.42 10.14 -29.14
N LEU A 96 -17.44 9.95 -28.25
CA LEU A 96 -17.07 10.93 -27.23
C LEU A 96 -16.45 12.17 -27.89
N ARG A 97 -16.87 13.35 -27.42
CA ARG A 97 -16.26 14.63 -27.76
C ARG A 97 -15.45 15.15 -26.58
N VAL A 98 -14.18 15.46 -26.85
CA VAL A 98 -13.25 16.00 -25.87
C VAL A 98 -13.55 17.49 -25.68
N THR A 99 -13.87 17.85 -24.45
CA THR A 99 -14.10 19.22 -23.99
C THR A 99 -12.86 19.80 -23.33
N ARG A 100 -12.01 18.97 -22.71
CA ARG A 100 -10.77 19.41 -22.07
C ARG A 100 -9.62 18.48 -22.43
N TRP A 101 -8.47 19.06 -22.75
CA TRP A 101 -7.20 18.35 -22.74
C TRP A 101 -6.38 18.86 -21.56
N VAL A 102 -5.96 17.95 -20.69
CA VAL A 102 -5.40 18.28 -19.37
C VAL A 102 -3.96 17.82 -19.29
N LEU A 103 -3.03 18.75 -19.13
CA LEU A 103 -1.68 18.41 -18.67
C LEU A 103 -1.76 18.21 -17.15
N PHE A 104 -1.57 16.97 -16.69
CA PHE A 104 -1.60 16.64 -15.29
C PHE A 104 -0.19 16.45 -14.74
N VAL A 105 0.23 17.37 -13.88
CA VAL A 105 1.60 17.46 -13.35
C VAL A 105 1.60 17.34 -11.82
N PRO A 106 2.71 16.95 -11.17
CA PRO A 106 2.80 16.99 -9.71
C PRO A 106 2.56 18.40 -9.15
N PHE A 107 3.12 19.41 -9.82
CA PHE A 107 2.80 20.82 -9.61
C PHE A 107 3.34 21.70 -10.74
N PHE A 108 2.88 22.94 -10.80
CA PHE A 108 3.44 23.99 -11.63
C PHE A 108 3.48 25.30 -10.84
N ASP A 109 4.45 26.16 -11.14
CA ASP A 109 4.65 27.44 -10.42
C ASP A 109 4.83 28.65 -11.37
N SER A 110 4.58 28.46 -12.67
CA SER A 110 4.64 29.53 -13.67
C SER A 110 3.27 29.78 -14.32
N LYS A 111 2.80 31.01 -14.21
CA LYS A 111 1.60 31.50 -14.94
C LYS A 111 1.77 31.46 -16.46
N ASP A 112 3.01 31.45 -16.95
CA ASP A 112 3.31 31.40 -18.37
C ASP A 112 2.88 30.05 -18.97
N LEU A 113 2.86 28.98 -18.16
CA LEU A 113 2.34 27.68 -18.59
C LEU A 113 0.84 27.74 -18.89
N VAL A 114 0.07 28.45 -18.06
CA VAL A 114 -1.36 28.68 -18.28
C VAL A 114 -1.58 29.51 -19.55
N SER A 115 -0.74 30.52 -19.77
CA SER A 115 -0.78 31.34 -20.99
C SER A 115 -0.43 30.53 -22.24
N HIS A 116 0.50 29.57 -22.13
CA HIS A 116 0.85 28.65 -23.20
C HIS A 116 -0.28 27.66 -23.51
N ALA A 117 -0.94 27.13 -22.48
CA ALA A 117 -2.13 26.29 -22.64
C ALA A 117 -3.26 27.02 -23.40
N ALA A 118 -3.49 28.31 -23.12
CA ALA A 118 -4.46 29.10 -23.88
C ALA A 118 -4.10 29.21 -25.37
N LYS A 119 -2.82 29.36 -25.72
CA LYS A 119 -2.37 29.34 -27.13
C LYS A 119 -2.61 27.97 -27.77
N LYS A 120 -2.31 26.89 -27.04
CA LYS A 120 -2.54 25.51 -27.50
C LYS A 120 -4.03 25.18 -27.67
N THR A 121 -4.90 25.82 -26.91
CA THR A 121 -6.35 25.76 -27.13
C THR A 121 -6.71 26.28 -28.52
N THR A 122 -6.25 27.48 -28.88
CA THR A 122 -6.51 28.08 -30.20
C THR A 122 -5.98 27.21 -31.33
N GLU A 123 -4.79 26.62 -31.15
CA GLU A 123 -4.17 25.70 -32.10
C GLU A 123 -5.05 24.47 -32.38
N VAL A 124 -5.48 23.76 -31.33
CA VAL A 124 -6.34 22.57 -31.48
C VAL A 124 -7.71 22.92 -32.06
N VAL A 125 -8.30 24.04 -31.67
CA VAL A 125 -9.59 24.49 -32.23
C VAL A 125 -9.47 24.80 -33.71
N GLY A 126 -8.36 25.41 -34.15
CA GLY A 126 -8.09 25.69 -35.56
C GLY A 126 -7.98 24.45 -36.45
N GLU A 127 -7.60 23.31 -35.87
CA GLU A 127 -7.46 22.02 -36.57
C GLU A 127 -8.79 21.31 -36.87
N ASN A 128 -9.91 21.81 -36.31
CA ASN A 128 -11.27 21.33 -36.54
C ASN A 128 -11.40 19.78 -36.44
N LEU A 129 -10.87 19.22 -35.35
CA LEU A 129 -10.82 17.78 -35.12
C LEU A 129 -12.21 17.20 -34.83
N ALA A 130 -12.52 16.05 -35.46
CA ALA A 130 -13.83 15.40 -35.33
C ALA A 130 -14.17 14.87 -33.93
N TYR A 131 -13.20 14.80 -33.01
CA TYR A 131 -13.40 14.40 -31.62
C TYR A 131 -13.27 15.56 -30.63
N VAL A 132 -13.18 16.80 -31.11
CA VAL A 132 -13.11 17.99 -30.26
C VAL A 132 -14.49 18.67 -30.22
N GLU A 133 -14.92 19.08 -29.03
CA GLU A 133 -16.21 19.73 -28.77
C GLU A 133 -16.13 21.25 -28.95
N GLN A 134 -17.28 21.89 -29.17
CA GLN A 134 -17.38 23.34 -29.13
C GLN A 134 -17.07 23.85 -27.70
N GLY A 135 -16.10 24.76 -27.56
CA GLY A 135 -15.64 25.23 -26.25
C GLY A 135 -14.54 24.38 -25.62
N PHE A 136 -13.81 23.61 -26.44
CA PHE A 136 -12.61 22.91 -26.04
C PHE A 136 -11.58 23.84 -25.38
N GLN A 137 -10.91 23.34 -24.34
CA GLN A 137 -9.81 24.06 -23.67
C GLN A 137 -8.68 23.10 -23.31
N VAL A 138 -7.45 23.57 -23.51
CA VAL A 138 -6.25 22.99 -22.90
C VAL A 138 -6.07 23.61 -21.53
N VAL A 139 -5.99 22.77 -20.50
CA VAL A 139 -5.86 23.20 -19.10
C VAL A 139 -4.72 22.47 -18.41
N ILE A 140 -4.20 23.07 -17.35
CA ILE A 140 -3.18 22.48 -16.50
C ILE A 140 -3.83 22.10 -15.17
N CYS A 141 -3.58 20.88 -14.71
CA CYS A 141 -3.97 20.44 -13.39
C CYS A 141 -2.76 19.99 -12.59
N ASP A 142 -2.82 20.18 -11.28
CA ASP A 142 -1.85 19.64 -10.34
C ASP A 142 -2.45 18.69 -9.31
N GLU A 143 -1.58 17.98 -8.59
CA GLU A 143 -1.99 17.02 -7.55
C GLU A 143 -2.82 17.68 -6.44
N ASP A 144 -2.59 18.97 -6.15
CA ASP A 144 -3.29 19.68 -5.08
C ASP A 144 -4.78 19.88 -5.39
N GLN A 145 -5.19 19.78 -6.66
CA GLN A 145 -6.60 19.74 -7.04
C GLN A 145 -7.24 18.36 -6.82
N PHE A 146 -6.45 17.32 -6.49
CA PHE A 146 -6.87 15.93 -6.24
C PHE A 146 -6.62 15.51 -4.78
N ARG A 147 -6.62 16.46 -3.83
CA ARG A 147 -6.35 16.20 -2.41
C ARG A 147 -7.26 15.13 -1.80
N ALA A 148 -8.56 15.15 -2.12
CA ALA A 148 -9.50 14.17 -1.58
C ALA A 148 -9.17 12.75 -2.06
N GLU A 149 -8.91 12.59 -3.36
CA GLU A 149 -8.52 11.31 -3.95
C GLU A 149 -7.17 10.84 -3.42
N ARG A 150 -6.20 11.75 -3.30
CA ARG A 150 -4.90 11.48 -2.68
C ARG A 150 -5.07 10.95 -1.26
N ASP A 151 -5.85 11.65 -0.45
CA ASP A 151 -6.05 11.24 0.94
C ASP A 151 -6.75 9.88 0.99
N ILE A 152 -7.78 9.64 0.19
CA ILE A 152 -8.41 8.30 0.11
C ILE A 152 -7.40 7.22 -0.27
N LEU A 153 -6.57 7.43 -1.30
CA LEU A 153 -5.60 6.43 -1.75
C LEU A 153 -4.48 6.18 -0.72
N LEU A 154 -4.04 7.23 -0.02
CA LEU A 154 -3.06 7.11 1.06
C LEU A 154 -3.64 6.38 2.27
N HIS A 155 -4.91 6.65 2.61
CA HIS A 155 -5.60 5.98 3.73
C HIS A 155 -6.16 4.60 3.35
N ALA A 156 -6.41 4.30 2.08
CA ALA A 156 -6.76 2.96 1.60
C ALA A 156 -5.58 1.99 1.76
N ARG A 157 -4.34 2.50 1.77
CA ARG A 157 -3.18 1.73 2.22
C ARG A 157 -3.19 1.46 3.73
N ASP A 158 -3.89 2.29 4.51
CA ASP A 158 -4.17 2.09 5.94
C ASP A 158 -5.47 1.29 6.20
N GLU A 159 -6.36 1.10 5.21
CA GLU A 159 -7.47 0.11 5.20
C GLU A 159 -6.97 -1.34 5.11
N SER A 160 -5.78 -1.55 5.65
CA SER A 160 -5.30 -2.82 6.12
C SER A 160 -6.39 -3.55 6.94
N LEU A 161 -6.60 -4.83 6.62
CA LEU A 161 -7.52 -5.75 7.27
C LEU A 161 -7.31 -5.69 8.78
N LYS A 162 -8.27 -5.06 9.46
CA LYS A 162 -8.33 -4.97 10.90
C LYS A 162 -9.11 -6.16 11.43
N LEU A 163 -8.38 -7.17 11.86
CA LEU A 163 -8.93 -8.31 12.56
C LEU A 163 -9.30 -7.89 13.99
N SER A 164 -10.47 -8.31 14.45
CA SER A 164 -10.93 -8.15 15.83
C SER A 164 -11.40 -9.49 16.37
N CYS A 165 -11.05 -9.80 17.61
CA CYS A 165 -11.52 -10.96 18.37
C CYS A 165 -12.18 -10.49 19.67
N THR A 166 -12.89 -11.39 20.33
CA THR A 166 -13.39 -11.11 21.68
C THR A 166 -12.29 -11.42 22.68
N ASP A 167 -12.09 -10.57 23.68
CA ASP A 167 -11.08 -10.80 24.73
C ASP A 167 -11.35 -12.13 25.45
N ALA A 168 -10.30 -12.95 25.62
CA ALA A 168 -10.46 -14.23 26.30
C ALA A 168 -10.71 -14.02 27.79
N THR A 169 -11.86 -14.50 28.28
CA THR A 169 -12.23 -14.38 29.69
C THR A 169 -11.35 -15.27 30.58
N PRO A 170 -11.19 -14.94 31.88
CA PRO A 170 -10.44 -15.77 32.82
C PRO A 170 -10.94 -17.23 32.87
N ASN A 171 -12.25 -17.44 32.77
CA ASN A 171 -12.85 -18.77 32.73
C ASN A 171 -12.47 -19.55 31.47
N GLN A 172 -12.40 -18.90 30.30
CA GLN A 172 -11.95 -19.56 29.07
C GLN A 172 -10.48 -19.97 29.15
N ILE A 173 -9.63 -19.11 29.71
CA ILE A 173 -8.21 -19.42 29.93
C ILE A 173 -8.06 -20.59 30.90
N GLN A 174 -8.81 -20.61 32.01
CA GLN A 174 -8.77 -21.70 32.98
C GLN A 174 -9.26 -23.01 32.36
N ASN A 175 -10.43 -23.01 31.72
CA ASN A 175 -10.99 -24.20 31.08
C ASN A 175 -10.05 -24.77 30.01
N TRP A 176 -9.39 -23.91 29.22
CA TRP A 176 -8.40 -24.36 28.25
C TRP A 176 -7.17 -24.95 28.95
N SER A 177 -6.70 -24.34 30.03
CA SER A 177 -5.55 -24.83 30.80
C SER A 177 -5.80 -26.21 31.37
N ASP A 178 -6.96 -26.42 32.02
CA ASP A 178 -7.35 -27.70 32.63
C ASP A 178 -7.48 -28.82 31.59
N GLY A 179 -7.80 -28.47 30.34
CA GLY A 179 -7.85 -29.41 29.21
C GLY A 179 -6.50 -29.70 28.55
N ASN A 180 -5.45 -28.94 28.88
CA ASN A 180 -4.16 -28.96 28.16
C ASN A 180 -2.94 -28.98 29.11
N ASP A 181 -3.03 -29.71 30.21
CA ASP A 181 -2.01 -29.82 31.27
C ASP A 181 -0.57 -30.01 30.76
N GLU A 182 -0.37 -30.85 29.75
CA GLU A 182 0.97 -31.11 29.19
C GLU A 182 1.58 -29.86 28.54
N MET A 183 0.79 -29.10 27.78
CA MET A 183 1.23 -27.87 27.13
C MET A 183 1.50 -26.77 28.16
N VAL A 184 0.64 -26.66 29.17
CA VAL A 184 0.82 -25.70 30.27
C VAL A 184 2.09 -26.00 31.06
N ARG A 185 2.35 -27.28 31.38
CA ARG A 185 3.58 -27.69 32.07
C ARG A 185 4.84 -27.35 31.25
N LYS A 186 4.82 -27.61 29.94
CA LYS A 186 5.92 -27.25 29.02
C LYS A 186 6.16 -25.74 29.01
N LEU A 187 5.09 -24.94 28.98
CA LEU A 187 5.19 -23.50 29.07
C LEU A 187 5.80 -23.06 30.41
N ASP A 188 5.30 -23.56 31.54
CA ASP A 188 5.83 -23.23 32.87
C ASP A 188 7.33 -23.53 33.00
N ASP A 189 7.78 -24.67 32.48
CA ASP A 189 9.20 -25.04 32.49
C ASP A 189 10.07 -24.08 31.67
N LYS A 190 9.57 -23.56 30.56
CA LYS A 190 10.25 -22.53 29.76
C LYS A 190 10.28 -21.19 30.48
N LEU A 191 9.15 -20.78 31.07
CA LEU A 191 9.07 -19.50 31.78
C LEU A 191 10.00 -19.44 33.00
N ARG A 192 10.34 -20.58 33.61
CA ARG A 192 11.37 -20.67 34.66
C ARG A 192 12.79 -20.36 34.15
N ARG A 193 13.06 -20.57 32.86
CA ARG A 193 14.37 -20.28 32.23
C ARG A 193 14.51 -18.81 31.82
N LEU A 194 13.41 -18.04 31.83
CA LEU A 194 13.46 -16.59 31.63
C LEU A 194 13.93 -15.90 32.91
N ASN A 195 15.22 -15.57 32.96
CA ASN A 195 15.88 -14.88 34.08
C ASN A 195 15.27 -13.49 34.42
N THR A 196 14.49 -12.91 33.51
CA THR A 196 13.73 -11.67 33.72
C THR A 196 12.51 -11.89 34.61
N LEU A 197 11.94 -13.09 34.68
CA LEU A 197 10.76 -13.44 35.47
C LEU A 197 11.16 -14.02 36.85
N LYS A 198 11.57 -13.13 37.75
CA LYS A 198 12.17 -13.51 39.05
C LYS A 198 11.17 -14.13 40.03
N THR A 199 9.92 -13.66 40.07
CA THR A 199 8.92 -14.11 41.05
C THR A 199 7.93 -15.12 40.46
N PRO A 200 7.37 -16.04 41.27
CA PRO A 200 6.27 -16.91 40.85
C PRO A 200 5.08 -16.13 40.29
N ASP A 201 4.73 -15.00 40.91
CA ASP A 201 3.61 -14.15 40.48
C ASP A 201 3.86 -13.55 39.09
N ALA A 202 5.07 -13.05 38.82
CA ALA A 202 5.41 -12.54 37.49
C ALA A 202 5.35 -13.64 36.42
N ARG A 203 5.74 -14.87 36.76
CA ARG A 203 5.61 -16.02 35.86
C ARG A 203 4.15 -16.39 35.60
N ASN A 204 3.31 -16.38 36.63
CA ASN A 204 1.87 -16.66 36.50
C ASN A 204 1.18 -15.62 35.61
N VAL A 205 1.43 -14.33 35.84
CA VAL A 205 0.87 -13.24 35.01
C VAL A 205 1.30 -13.38 33.56
N PHE A 206 2.59 -13.67 33.31
CA PHE A 206 3.07 -13.83 31.95
C PHE A 206 2.50 -15.07 31.27
N ARG A 207 2.37 -16.20 31.99
CA ARG A 207 1.67 -17.40 31.51
C ARG A 207 0.25 -17.07 31.07
N GLU A 208 -0.53 -16.39 31.91
CA GLU A 208 -1.91 -16.02 31.57
C GLU A 208 -1.97 -15.14 30.31
N ASN A 209 -1.02 -14.23 30.12
CA ASN A 209 -0.94 -13.43 28.90
C ASN A 209 -0.64 -14.27 27.66
N ILE A 210 0.28 -15.23 27.75
CA ILE A 210 0.58 -16.16 26.64
C ILE A 210 -0.66 -16.97 26.25
N LEU A 211 -1.37 -17.49 27.24
CA LEU A 211 -2.61 -18.26 27.00
C LEU A 211 -3.71 -17.38 26.40
N ARG A 212 -3.83 -16.14 26.87
CA ARG A 212 -4.75 -15.15 26.30
C ARG A 212 -4.44 -14.87 24.83
N TRP A 213 -3.19 -14.54 24.51
CA TRP A 213 -2.76 -14.27 23.13
C TRP A 213 -2.96 -15.47 22.21
N TYR A 214 -2.72 -16.69 22.73
CA TYR A 214 -2.98 -17.91 21.98
C TYR A 214 -4.46 -18.03 21.62
N LEU A 215 -5.36 -17.95 22.60
CA LEU A 215 -6.81 -18.09 22.39
C LEU A 215 -7.38 -17.02 21.47
N GLU A 216 -7.05 -15.75 21.74
CA GLU A 216 -7.49 -14.61 20.93
C GLU A 216 -7.01 -14.75 19.48
N GLY A 217 -5.73 -15.11 19.27
CA GLY A 217 -5.23 -15.26 17.93
C GLY A 217 -5.73 -16.49 17.19
N GLN A 218 -6.14 -17.57 17.87
CA GLN A 218 -6.85 -18.68 17.21
C GLN A 218 -8.18 -18.19 16.60
N GLU A 219 -8.91 -17.30 17.29
CA GLU A 219 -10.12 -16.67 16.75
C GLU A 219 -9.79 -15.78 15.54
N LEU A 220 -8.72 -14.97 15.64
CA LEU A 220 -8.26 -14.13 14.52
C LEU A 220 -7.87 -14.96 13.29
N LEU A 221 -7.16 -16.09 13.48
CA LEU A 221 -6.80 -17.00 12.39
C LEU A 221 -8.04 -17.66 11.77
N ALA A 222 -9.02 -18.04 12.58
CA ALA A 222 -10.28 -18.59 12.10
C ALA A 222 -11.05 -17.56 11.26
N TYR A 223 -11.13 -16.31 11.70
CA TYR A 223 -11.73 -15.22 10.93
C TYR A 223 -10.96 -14.92 9.65
N LEU A 224 -9.62 -14.96 9.70
CA LEU A 224 -8.75 -14.70 8.55
C LEU A 224 -8.98 -15.68 7.38
N ARG A 225 -9.57 -16.86 7.62
CA ARG A 225 -9.96 -17.81 6.55
C ARG A 225 -10.96 -17.23 5.56
N ASN A 226 -11.69 -16.18 5.92
CA ASN A 226 -12.54 -15.41 4.99
C ASN A 226 -11.74 -14.64 3.93
N TYR A 227 -10.41 -14.54 4.10
CA TYR A 227 -9.46 -13.90 3.19
C TYR A 227 -8.35 -14.90 2.81
N PRO A 228 -8.63 -15.88 1.93
CA PRO A 228 -7.75 -17.05 1.72
C PRO A 228 -6.31 -16.70 1.37
N GLN A 229 -6.09 -15.70 0.51
CA GLN A 229 -4.76 -15.28 0.11
C GLN A 229 -3.95 -14.70 1.28
N THR A 230 -4.58 -13.86 2.11
CA THR A 230 -3.93 -13.29 3.30
C THR A 230 -3.70 -14.37 4.35
N HIS A 231 -4.65 -15.28 4.54
CA HIS A 231 -4.51 -16.43 5.43
C HIS A 231 -3.31 -17.32 5.03
N GLU A 232 -3.20 -17.69 3.75
CA GLU A 232 -2.07 -18.49 3.26
C GLU A 232 -0.72 -17.80 3.48
N LYS A 233 -0.63 -16.50 3.23
CA LYS A 233 0.59 -15.71 3.50
C LYS A 233 0.98 -15.75 4.98
N VAL A 234 0.03 -15.56 5.88
CA VAL A 234 0.27 -15.62 7.35
C VAL A 234 0.73 -17.01 7.76
N ILE A 235 0.05 -18.07 7.31
CA ILE A 235 0.43 -19.45 7.63
C ILE A 235 1.81 -19.79 7.07
N ALA A 236 2.12 -19.36 5.85
CA ALA A 236 3.42 -19.57 5.23
C ALA A 236 4.55 -18.85 5.99
N ALA A 237 4.34 -17.59 6.40
CA ALA A 237 5.29 -16.83 7.20
C ALA A 237 5.55 -17.50 8.56
N LYS A 238 4.50 -17.91 9.27
CA LYS A 238 4.60 -18.70 10.52
C LYS A 238 5.41 -19.97 10.28
N ALA A 239 5.04 -20.78 9.30
CA ALA A 239 5.69 -22.06 9.03
C ALA A 239 7.17 -21.90 8.62
N HIS A 240 7.50 -20.84 7.87
CA HIS A 240 8.87 -20.52 7.49
C HIS A 240 9.72 -20.20 8.72
N ARG A 241 9.23 -19.32 9.60
CA ARG A 241 9.94 -18.95 10.83
C ARG A 241 10.07 -20.12 11.79
N GLU A 242 9.01 -20.92 11.97
CA GLU A 242 9.00 -22.12 12.83
C GLU A 242 10.15 -23.09 12.51
N LYS A 243 10.44 -23.30 11.21
CA LYS A 243 11.57 -24.16 10.77
C LYS A 243 12.93 -23.65 11.24
N GLY A 244 13.11 -22.33 11.32
CA GLY A 244 14.34 -21.70 11.81
C GLY A 244 14.47 -21.71 13.33
N LEU A 245 13.35 -21.73 14.07
CA LEU A 245 13.36 -21.60 15.53
C LEU A 245 13.97 -22.80 16.24
N THR A 246 13.83 -24.02 15.72
CA THR A 246 14.48 -25.19 16.32
C THR A 246 16.01 -25.04 16.28
N VAL A 247 16.56 -24.56 15.17
CA VAL A 247 18.00 -24.28 15.06
C VAL A 247 18.39 -23.14 15.97
N ALA A 248 17.66 -22.02 15.92
CA ALA A 248 17.95 -20.85 16.74
C ALA A 248 17.91 -21.17 18.25
N SER A 249 16.96 -21.99 18.70
CA SER A 249 16.85 -22.40 20.11
C SER A 249 18.06 -23.22 20.58
N LEU A 250 18.76 -23.91 19.67
CA LEU A 250 19.95 -24.71 19.98
C LEU A 250 21.26 -23.92 19.87
N THR A 251 21.31 -22.91 19.00
CA THR A 251 22.56 -22.20 18.65
C THR A 251 22.61 -20.77 19.18
N HIS A 252 21.57 -20.27 19.84
CA HIS A 252 21.55 -18.90 20.34
C HIS A 252 22.45 -18.73 21.56
N GLU A 253 23.42 -17.82 21.46
CA GLU A 253 24.40 -17.52 22.52
C GLU A 253 23.92 -16.44 23.51
N GLY A 254 22.81 -15.77 23.20
CA GLY A 254 22.20 -14.75 24.06
C GLY A 254 21.22 -15.29 25.09
N THR A 255 20.53 -14.38 25.77
CA THR A 255 19.52 -14.69 26.78
C THR A 255 18.20 -15.18 26.16
N ALA A 256 17.44 -15.97 26.93
CA ALA A 256 16.09 -16.39 26.56
C ALA A 256 15.15 -15.20 26.20
N ALA A 257 15.32 -14.06 26.88
CA ALA A 257 14.57 -12.84 26.59
C ALA A 257 14.96 -12.20 25.25
N GLU A 258 16.24 -12.24 24.88
CA GLU A 258 16.72 -11.76 23.58
C GLU A 258 16.19 -12.63 22.44
N LEU A 259 16.24 -13.96 22.59
CA LEU A 259 15.68 -14.89 21.61
C LEU A 259 14.18 -14.68 21.39
N LEU A 260 13.43 -14.51 22.49
CA LEU A 260 11.98 -14.24 22.44
C LEU A 260 11.68 -12.91 21.72
N ASN A 261 12.37 -11.83 22.10
CA ASN A 261 12.17 -10.51 21.50
C ASN A 261 12.61 -10.46 20.04
N CYS A 262 13.67 -11.18 19.68
CA CYS A 262 14.11 -11.32 18.30
C CYS A 262 13.06 -12.04 17.47
N THR A 263 12.55 -13.17 17.96
CA THR A 263 11.50 -13.94 17.30
C THR A 263 10.23 -13.10 17.06
N LEU A 264 9.78 -12.35 18.07
CA LEU A 264 8.62 -11.46 17.96
C LEU A 264 8.85 -10.38 16.88
N ARG A 265 10.01 -9.74 16.88
CA ARG A 265 10.33 -8.67 15.94
C ARG A 265 10.41 -9.19 14.51
N GLU A 266 11.18 -10.24 14.30
CA GLU A 266 11.41 -10.79 12.97
C GLU A 266 10.13 -11.34 12.35
N LEU A 267 9.30 -12.06 13.11
CA LEU A 267 8.01 -12.51 12.61
C LEU A 267 7.08 -11.33 12.30
N LYS A 268 7.06 -10.28 13.12
CA LYS A 268 6.27 -9.08 12.84
C LYS A 268 6.72 -8.43 11.53
N ASP A 269 8.03 -8.35 11.27
CA ASP A 269 8.57 -7.80 10.02
C ASP A 269 8.26 -8.70 8.82
N ASP A 270 8.33 -10.02 8.97
CA ASP A 270 7.91 -10.99 7.94
C ASP A 270 6.43 -10.80 7.60
N LEU A 271 5.55 -10.72 8.60
CA LEU A 271 4.11 -10.55 8.39
C LEU A 271 3.80 -9.22 7.72
N ARG A 272 4.46 -8.13 8.11
CA ARG A 272 4.26 -6.81 7.49
C ARG A 272 4.77 -6.72 6.05
N SER A 273 5.81 -7.48 5.72
CA SER A 273 6.38 -7.48 4.36
C SER A 273 5.62 -8.40 3.41
N THR A 274 5.16 -9.56 3.90
CA THR A 274 4.51 -10.61 3.08
C THR A 274 2.99 -10.46 3.01
N ALA A 275 2.33 -10.11 4.12
CA ALA A 275 0.89 -9.91 4.24
C ALA A 275 0.57 -8.42 4.44
N LYS A 276 0.87 -7.62 3.42
CA LYS A 276 0.68 -6.15 3.40
C LYS A 276 -0.78 -5.73 3.60
N GLU A 277 -1.70 -6.66 3.38
CA GLU A 277 -3.12 -6.48 3.62
C GLU A 277 -3.44 -6.40 5.11
N LEU A 278 -2.59 -6.84 6.03
CA LEU A 278 -2.87 -6.80 7.46
C LEU A 278 -2.57 -5.44 8.09
N SER A 279 -3.42 -5.03 9.02
CA SER A 279 -3.11 -3.85 9.85
C SER A 279 -1.91 -4.10 10.75
N ALA A 280 -1.20 -3.04 11.13
CA ALA A 280 -0.07 -3.15 12.05
C ALA A 280 -0.47 -3.81 13.38
N ALA A 281 -1.69 -3.52 13.86
CA ALA A 281 -2.25 -4.14 15.05
C ALA A 281 -2.56 -5.63 14.84
N SER A 282 -3.17 -5.99 13.72
CA SER A 282 -3.48 -7.39 13.40
C SER A 282 -2.24 -8.23 13.18
N ALA A 283 -1.22 -7.68 12.51
CA ALA A 283 0.08 -8.33 12.38
C ALA A 283 0.70 -8.58 13.76
N GLU A 284 0.64 -7.61 14.69
CA GLU A 284 1.15 -7.78 16.04
C GLU A 284 0.40 -8.84 16.85
N SER A 285 -0.94 -8.87 16.79
CA SER A 285 -1.74 -9.91 17.46
C SER A 285 -1.43 -11.31 16.93
N LEU A 286 -1.29 -11.46 15.61
CA LEU A 286 -0.91 -12.74 14.98
C LEU A 286 0.53 -13.16 15.30
N THR A 287 1.46 -12.20 15.43
CA THR A 287 2.82 -12.48 15.92
C THR A 287 2.78 -13.05 17.34
N ARG A 288 2.01 -12.44 18.24
CA ARG A 288 1.89 -12.89 19.64
C ARG A 288 1.27 -14.28 19.72
N GLU A 289 0.25 -14.55 18.92
CA GLU A 289 -0.34 -15.89 18.84
C GLU A 289 0.66 -16.93 18.37
N ALA A 290 1.40 -16.68 17.29
CA ALA A 290 2.37 -17.63 16.75
C ALA A 290 3.47 -17.96 17.77
N VAL A 291 4.00 -16.96 18.46
CA VAL A 291 4.99 -17.16 19.53
C VAL A 291 4.40 -17.93 20.71
N SER A 292 3.15 -17.65 21.08
CA SER A 292 2.46 -18.38 22.14
C SER A 292 2.28 -19.86 21.77
N ASP A 293 1.85 -20.13 20.54
CA ASP A 293 1.73 -21.47 19.98
C ASP A 293 3.08 -22.22 19.97
N TRP A 294 4.18 -21.55 19.58
CA TRP A 294 5.51 -22.16 19.59
C TRP A 294 6.06 -22.43 20.99
N LEU A 295 5.71 -21.60 21.97
CA LEU A 295 6.05 -21.85 23.38
C LEU A 295 5.23 -23.02 23.95
N LEU A 296 3.98 -23.20 23.53
CA LEU A 296 3.12 -24.31 23.96
C LEU A 296 3.49 -25.65 23.28
N ARG A 297 3.71 -25.66 21.95
CA ARG A 297 4.03 -26.86 21.15
C ARG A 297 5.50 -27.27 21.13
N CYS A 298 6.41 -26.39 21.58
CA CYS A 298 7.87 -26.57 21.62
C CYS A 298 8.77 -26.34 20.39
N PRO A 299 8.34 -25.68 19.29
CA PRO A 299 9.29 -25.14 18.31
C PRO A 299 10.23 -24.06 18.86
N LEU A 300 9.79 -23.29 19.87
CA LEU A 300 10.61 -22.30 20.58
C LEU A 300 10.93 -22.83 21.98
N ASP A 301 12.21 -23.03 22.27
CA ASP A 301 12.70 -23.41 23.60
C ASP A 301 13.86 -22.50 24.04
N PHE A 302 14.15 -22.50 25.33
CA PHE A 302 15.25 -21.73 25.90
C PHE A 302 16.35 -22.67 26.40
N PRO A 303 17.64 -22.34 26.15
CA PRO A 303 18.76 -23.13 26.65
C PRO A 303 18.68 -23.29 28.17
N ARG A 304 19.18 -24.43 28.66
CA ARG A 304 19.19 -24.79 30.08
C ARG A 304 20.28 -24.08 30.86
#